data_AF-A0A841JR66-F1
#
_entry.id   AF-A0A841JR66-F1
#
_cell.length_a   1.000
_cell.length_b   1.000
_cell.length_c   1.000
_cell.angle_alpha   90.00
_cell.angle_beta   90.00
_cell.angle_gamma   90.00
#
_symmetry.space_group_name_H-M   'P 1'
#
loop_
_entity.id
_entity.type
_entity.pdbx_description
1 polymer ?
#
loop_
_entity_poly.entity_id
_entity_poly.type
_entity_poly.pdbx_seq_one_letter_code
_entity_poly.pdbx_strand_id
1 'polypeptide(L)'
;MKKLFTIVFLASGLAAFAQTPKKDPATVLISPQQTLSKKDTDFRKAIAKWSDEVLKSTNYKNVKAQPSSAIFPGAIKPGYQLISQTVSIQHKKIADSLVGIVSTLGYSGYDNAIMYSTGLYAVAGQYIEIEVPKNTNTDDLEVQIGAHTDRLNEWVAGTEDWRRMPIITKTEKLVVGVNRLASPFGGLIYINLNPKSQSRKIDLKISHAVTAPLFVLGKTSQSDWENQLKNNKAPWGEMATENVILTLPDSVLQTIKNPQEVMKLWDLIIGGEMDLAQMPLPFYRAQRLVPDEHIGGGYMHSGYPIMIHHSPTKHMLSNEIMANPELLMKPSGGGANWGFFHEIGHNMQNLNWVFGGTTEVSNNFFSLYMFDRLMGGRDNAHTAISNANTQKQMKKYFAEGANYEKWKNDPFLGLIMFRQMQEGFGWESFKAFFREYQKIGPNISELNDQQKRDLWVKTYSSIVKRNLAPFWNTWGVPISDSVNKELSVYPQWMPYNFPPQN
;
A
#
# COMPACT_ATOMS: atom_id res chain seq x y z
N MET A 1 35.61 -72.30 35.62
CA MET A 1 34.29 -71.62 35.52
C MET A 1 33.85 -71.12 36.89
N LYS A 2 33.94 -69.81 37.14
CA LYS A 2 32.94 -68.99 37.86
C LYS A 2 33.49 -67.56 37.96
N LYS A 3 32.72 -66.63 37.41
CA LYS A 3 32.96 -65.19 37.30
C LYS A 3 32.87 -64.54 38.68
N LEU A 4 33.75 -63.58 38.98
CA LEU A 4 33.54 -62.61 40.06
C LEU A 4 33.17 -61.27 39.41
N PHE A 5 31.95 -60.82 39.65
CA PHE A 5 31.42 -59.53 39.24
C PHE A 5 31.80 -58.48 40.28
N THR A 6 32.43 -57.39 39.86
CA THR A 6 32.58 -56.17 40.66
C THR A 6 31.45 -55.22 40.26
N ILE A 7 30.54 -54.93 41.19
CA ILE A 7 29.47 -53.95 41.03
C ILE A 7 30.05 -52.56 41.35
N VAL A 8 30.07 -51.66 40.38
CA VAL A 8 30.33 -50.23 40.59
C VAL A 8 28.98 -49.53 40.67
N PHE A 9 28.69 -48.92 41.82
CA PHE A 9 27.57 -48.00 42.01
C PHE A 9 27.83 -46.73 41.21
N LEU A 10 27.05 -46.48 40.16
CA LEU A 10 26.90 -45.14 39.59
C LEU A 10 25.73 -44.44 40.28
N ALA A 11 26.05 -43.37 41.02
CA ALA A 11 25.07 -42.45 41.56
C ALA A 11 24.36 -41.71 40.42
N SER A 12 23.04 -41.83 40.36
CA SER A 12 22.16 -41.12 39.44
C SER A 12 22.01 -39.65 39.88
N GLY A 13 22.75 -38.76 39.22
CA GLY A 13 22.45 -37.33 39.24
C GLY A 13 21.20 -37.06 38.41
N LEU A 14 20.05 -36.86 39.05
CA LEU A 14 18.86 -36.30 38.43
C LEU A 14 19.15 -34.85 38.05
N ALA A 15 19.52 -34.62 36.80
CA ALA A 15 19.49 -33.28 36.21
C ALA A 15 18.03 -32.83 36.14
N ALA A 16 17.66 -31.90 37.03
CA ALA A 16 16.40 -31.18 36.91
C ALA A 16 16.40 -30.45 35.57
N PHE A 17 15.59 -30.92 34.62
CA PHE A 17 15.23 -30.15 33.44
C PHE A 17 14.49 -28.90 33.93
N ALA A 18 15.20 -27.77 34.01
CA ALA A 18 14.56 -26.47 34.14
C ALA A 18 13.62 -26.32 32.94
N GLN A 19 12.31 -26.39 33.18
CA GLN A 19 11.32 -26.06 32.17
C GLN A 19 11.62 -24.64 31.70
N THR A 20 11.97 -24.50 30.43
CA THR A 20 12.05 -23.19 29.77
C THR A 20 10.75 -22.45 30.06
N PRO A 21 10.78 -21.20 30.55
CA PRO A 21 9.57 -20.45 30.84
C PRO A 21 8.62 -20.54 29.66
N LYS A 22 7.38 -21.00 29.89
CA LYS A 22 6.40 -21.19 28.83
C LYS A 22 6.14 -19.84 28.19
N LYS A 23 6.56 -19.67 26.93
CA LYS A 23 6.30 -18.45 26.17
C LYS A 23 4.79 -18.30 25.97
N ASP A 24 4.24 -17.15 26.32
CA ASP A 24 2.82 -16.86 26.25
C ASP A 24 2.55 -15.79 25.17
N PRO A 25 1.74 -16.09 24.14
CA PRO A 25 1.36 -15.12 23.11
C PRO A 25 0.74 -13.82 23.65
N ALA A 26 0.02 -13.88 24.78
CA ALA A 26 -0.65 -12.72 25.33
C ALA A 26 0.30 -11.70 25.96
N THR A 27 1.48 -12.16 26.38
CA THR A 27 2.43 -11.37 27.19
C THR A 27 3.81 -11.22 26.54
N VAL A 28 4.05 -11.86 25.39
CA VAL A 28 5.32 -11.72 24.65
C VAL A 28 5.57 -10.26 24.23
N LEU A 29 6.82 -9.82 24.39
CA LEU A 29 7.29 -8.56 23.83
C LEU A 29 7.98 -8.83 22.48
N ILE A 30 7.43 -8.25 21.41
CA ILE A 30 8.02 -8.24 20.07
C ILE A 30 8.20 -6.79 19.65
N SER A 31 9.43 -6.42 19.36
CA SER A 31 9.81 -5.06 18.97
C SER A 31 10.96 -5.05 17.97
N PRO A 32 11.30 -3.90 17.39
CA PRO A 32 12.47 -3.77 16.52
C PRO A 32 13.78 -4.09 17.23
N GLN A 33 13.85 -3.84 18.55
CA GLN A 33 15.00 -4.13 19.40
C GLN A 33 14.97 -5.55 19.98
N GLN A 34 13.80 -6.20 20.01
CA GLN A 34 13.58 -7.55 20.51
C GLN A 34 12.70 -8.32 19.52
N THR A 35 13.31 -8.77 18.43
CA THR A 35 12.60 -9.44 17.34
C THR A 35 12.21 -10.87 17.70
N LEU A 36 11.09 -11.37 17.19
CA LEU A 36 10.74 -12.79 17.27
C LEU A 36 11.36 -13.55 16.10
N SER A 37 12.25 -14.48 16.41
CA SER A 37 12.99 -15.22 15.39
C SER A 37 12.09 -16.05 14.48
N LYS A 38 12.37 -16.02 13.17
CA LYS A 38 11.72 -16.85 12.17
C LYS A 38 11.82 -18.36 12.43
N LYS A 39 12.85 -18.77 13.18
CA LYS A 39 13.10 -20.17 13.56
C LYS A 39 12.13 -20.69 14.62
N ASP A 40 11.42 -19.81 15.34
CA ASP A 40 10.48 -20.16 16.40
C ASP A 40 9.08 -20.46 15.83
N THR A 41 9.00 -21.45 14.94
CA THR A 41 7.82 -21.68 14.09
C THR A 41 6.55 -22.00 14.88
N ASP A 42 6.65 -22.80 15.93
CA ASP A 42 5.48 -23.20 16.72
C ASP A 42 4.95 -22.05 17.56
N PHE A 43 5.83 -21.24 18.13
CA PHE A 43 5.41 -20.07 18.89
C PHE A 43 4.84 -18.97 17.98
N ARG A 44 5.40 -18.77 16.78
CA ARG A 44 4.84 -17.86 15.76
C ARG A 44 3.42 -18.27 15.36
N LYS A 45 3.17 -19.56 15.16
CA LYS A 45 1.80 -20.08 14.90
C LYS A 45 0.87 -19.83 16.10
N ALA A 46 1.35 -20.05 17.32
CA ALA A 46 0.58 -19.77 18.53
C ALA A 46 0.24 -18.27 18.67
N ILE A 47 1.17 -17.37 18.33
CA ILE A 47 0.94 -15.92 18.34
C ILE A 47 -0.04 -15.47 17.27
N ALA A 48 0.08 -15.96 16.04
CA ALA A 48 -0.86 -15.63 14.97
C ALA A 48 -2.28 -16.09 15.34
N LYS A 49 -2.42 -17.33 15.83
CA LYS A 49 -3.68 -17.88 16.31
C LYS A 49 -4.27 -17.04 17.45
N TRP A 50 -3.47 -16.75 18.48
CA TRP A 50 -3.91 -15.91 19.60
C TRP A 50 -4.37 -14.53 19.11
N SER A 51 -3.63 -13.91 18.19
CA SER A 51 -3.97 -12.59 17.64
C SER A 51 -5.32 -12.60 16.93
N ASP A 52 -5.57 -13.62 16.09
CA ASP A 52 -6.87 -13.79 15.42
C ASP A 52 -8.01 -14.00 16.42
N GLU A 53 -7.82 -14.84 17.44
CA GLU A 53 -8.84 -15.14 18.45
C GLU A 53 -9.20 -13.90 19.28
N VAL A 54 -8.20 -13.16 19.78
CA VAL A 54 -8.45 -11.98 20.61
C VAL A 54 -9.05 -10.83 19.81
N LEU A 55 -8.62 -10.62 18.55
CA LEU A 55 -9.15 -9.55 17.70
C LEU A 55 -10.59 -9.81 17.24
N LYS A 56 -10.96 -11.08 17.06
CA LYS A 56 -12.35 -11.49 16.75
C LYS A 56 -13.27 -11.57 17.97
N SER A 57 -12.74 -11.50 19.18
CA SER A 57 -13.55 -11.53 20.40
C SER A 57 -14.52 -10.34 20.45
N THR A 58 -15.80 -10.64 20.67
CA THR A 58 -16.86 -9.67 20.96
C THR A 58 -17.00 -9.41 22.46
N ASN A 59 -16.36 -10.22 23.31
CA ASN A 59 -16.34 -10.00 24.75
C ASN A 59 -15.21 -9.02 25.13
N TYR A 60 -15.48 -7.73 24.96
CA TYR A 60 -14.52 -6.65 25.23
C TYR A 60 -13.91 -6.68 26.63
N LYS A 61 -14.61 -7.22 27.64
CA LYS A 61 -14.14 -7.28 29.04
C LYS A 61 -12.91 -8.17 29.21
N ASN A 62 -12.75 -9.15 28.33
CA ASN A 62 -11.65 -10.11 28.35
C ASN A 62 -10.43 -9.64 27.55
N VAL A 63 -10.57 -8.56 26.78
CA VAL A 63 -9.45 -8.00 26.01
C VAL A 63 -8.57 -7.18 26.95
N LYS A 64 -7.28 -7.50 26.98
CA LYS A 64 -6.26 -6.77 27.73
C LYS A 64 -5.24 -6.19 26.76
N ALA A 65 -4.54 -5.14 27.19
CA ALA A 65 -3.47 -4.55 26.40
C ALA A 65 -2.35 -5.59 26.21
N GLN A 66 -1.93 -5.80 24.97
CA GLN A 66 -0.78 -6.62 24.65
C GLN A 66 0.49 -5.79 24.88
N PRO A 67 1.54 -6.27 25.58
CA PRO A 67 2.70 -5.45 25.95
C PRO A 67 3.41 -4.73 24.78
N SER A 68 3.53 -5.39 23.63
CA SER A 68 4.12 -4.83 22.40
C SER A 68 3.32 -3.67 21.83
N SER A 69 2.04 -3.51 22.17
CA SER A 69 1.23 -2.34 21.77
C SER A 69 1.82 -1.02 22.24
N ALA A 70 2.56 -1.02 23.36
CA ALA A 70 3.24 0.15 23.87
C ALA A 70 4.41 0.61 22.98
N ILE A 71 4.93 -0.29 22.12
CA ILE A 71 6.00 -0.01 21.17
C ILE A 71 5.42 0.23 19.78
N PHE A 72 4.57 -0.69 19.30
CA PHE A 72 3.87 -0.54 18.03
C PHE A 72 2.43 -1.08 18.14
N PRO A 73 1.39 -0.27 17.86
CA PRO A 73 1.44 1.09 17.29
C PRO A 73 2.02 2.18 18.21
N GLY A 74 2.18 1.91 19.50
CA GLY A 74 2.78 2.85 20.45
C GLY A 74 1.85 3.17 21.62
N ALA A 75 2.46 3.55 22.74
CA ALA A 75 1.73 3.94 23.93
C ALA A 75 1.04 5.30 23.75
N ILE A 76 -0.16 5.41 24.31
CA ILE A 76 -0.81 6.71 24.52
C ILE A 76 -0.01 7.52 25.55
N LYS A 77 0.15 8.83 25.33
CA LYS A 77 0.85 9.70 26.29
C LYS A 77 0.06 9.84 27.60
N PRO A 78 0.72 9.93 28.77
CA PRO A 78 0.06 10.13 30.05
C PRO A 78 -0.84 11.38 30.10
N GLY A 79 -1.85 11.33 30.97
CA GLY A 79 -2.79 12.45 31.18
C GLY A 79 -3.83 12.63 30.07
N TYR A 80 -4.05 11.60 29.24
CA TYR A 80 -5.13 11.60 28.27
C TYR A 80 -6.51 11.63 28.95
N GLN A 81 -7.49 12.19 28.25
CA GLN A 81 -8.87 12.22 28.69
C GLN A 81 -9.71 11.38 27.75
N LEU A 82 -10.62 10.59 28.33
CA LEU A 82 -11.63 9.89 27.56
C LEU A 82 -12.74 10.87 27.21
N ILE A 83 -13.08 10.95 25.93
CA ILE A 83 -14.08 11.86 25.42
C ILE A 83 -15.29 11.13 24.85
N SER A 84 -16.34 11.89 24.57
CA SER A 84 -17.50 11.48 23.80
C SER A 84 -17.72 12.50 22.69
N GLN A 85 -17.81 12.04 21.44
CA GLN A 85 -17.95 12.89 20.26
C GLN A 85 -18.87 12.24 19.24
N THR A 86 -19.73 13.06 18.61
CA THR A 86 -20.47 12.65 17.42
C THR A 86 -19.60 12.80 16.18
N VAL A 87 -19.42 11.71 15.44
CA VAL A 87 -18.73 11.65 14.16
C VAL A 87 -19.76 11.52 13.05
N SER A 88 -19.76 12.47 12.12
CA SER A 88 -20.63 12.47 10.95
C SER A 88 -19.91 11.90 9.74
N ILE A 89 -20.34 10.73 9.27
CA ILE A 89 -19.86 10.09 8.04
C ILE A 89 -20.75 10.52 6.88
N GLN A 90 -20.13 11.06 5.84
CA GLN A 90 -20.79 11.38 4.57
C GLN A 90 -20.34 10.37 3.52
N HIS A 91 -21.14 9.32 3.32
CA HIS A 91 -20.86 8.29 2.34
C HIS A 91 -21.43 8.66 0.98
N LYS A 92 -20.59 8.56 -0.05
CA LYS A 92 -20.97 8.77 -1.44
C LYS A 92 -20.74 7.46 -2.19
N LYS A 93 -21.82 6.91 -2.76
CA LYS A 93 -21.75 5.75 -3.65
C LYS A 93 -20.80 6.06 -4.81
N ILE A 94 -19.95 5.11 -5.19
CA ILE A 94 -19.22 5.17 -6.46
C ILE A 94 -20.22 5.33 -7.63
N ALA A 95 -19.90 6.21 -8.58
CA ALA A 95 -20.71 6.36 -9.78
C ALA A 95 -20.76 5.04 -10.57
N ASP A 96 -21.95 4.63 -11.01
CA ASP A 96 -22.14 3.35 -11.72
C ASP A 96 -21.27 3.26 -12.99
N SER A 97 -21.04 4.40 -13.66
CA SER A 97 -20.15 4.50 -14.82
C SER A 97 -18.68 4.20 -14.52
N LEU A 98 -18.25 4.32 -13.26
CA LEU A 98 -16.88 4.04 -12.85
C LEU A 98 -16.67 2.60 -12.38
N VAL A 99 -17.74 1.86 -12.06
CA VAL A 99 -17.64 0.52 -11.47
C VAL A 99 -16.85 -0.43 -12.38
N GLY A 100 -17.15 -0.47 -13.67
CA GLY A 100 -16.47 -1.35 -14.62
C GLY A 100 -15.01 -0.97 -14.89
N ILE A 101 -14.66 0.30 -14.70
CA ILE A 101 -13.27 0.79 -14.84
C ILE A 101 -12.50 0.44 -13.57
N VAL A 102 -13.03 0.81 -12.41
CA VAL A 102 -12.40 0.61 -11.10
C VAL A 102 -12.22 -0.88 -10.78
N SER A 103 -13.11 -1.76 -11.23
CA SER A 103 -12.96 -3.21 -11.06
C SER A 103 -11.72 -3.81 -11.75
N THR A 104 -11.05 -3.05 -12.61
CA THR A 104 -9.80 -3.48 -13.28
C THR A 104 -8.54 -3.08 -12.50
N LEU A 105 -8.67 -2.25 -11.47
CA LEU A 105 -7.56 -1.73 -10.64
C LEU A 105 -7.25 -2.69 -9.49
N GLY A 106 -6.94 -3.96 -9.81
CA GLY A 106 -6.82 -5.04 -8.82
C GLY A 106 -5.88 -4.74 -7.67
N TYR A 107 -4.70 -4.16 -7.95
CA TYR A 107 -3.70 -3.84 -6.92
C TYR A 107 -4.17 -2.76 -5.94
N SER A 108 -5.13 -1.92 -6.33
CA SER A 108 -5.70 -0.91 -5.43
C SER A 108 -6.58 -1.47 -4.32
N GLY A 109 -6.95 -2.76 -4.36
CA GLY A 109 -7.98 -3.33 -3.48
C GLY A 109 -9.32 -2.63 -3.72
N TYR A 110 -9.73 -2.53 -4.98
CA TYR A 110 -10.82 -1.64 -5.43
C TYR A 110 -12.16 -1.88 -4.74
N ASP A 111 -12.39 -3.09 -4.25
CA ASP A 111 -13.58 -3.54 -3.53
C ASP A 111 -13.48 -3.40 -2.00
N ASN A 112 -12.29 -3.10 -1.46
CA ASN A 112 -12.12 -2.83 -0.04
C ASN A 112 -13.05 -1.70 0.42
N ALA A 113 -13.60 -1.86 1.62
CA ALA A 113 -14.44 -0.85 2.24
C ALA A 113 -13.71 0.49 2.35
N ILE A 114 -14.43 1.59 2.12
CA ILE A 114 -13.91 2.94 2.33
C ILE A 114 -13.76 3.15 3.83
N MET A 115 -12.50 3.29 4.27
CA MET A 115 -12.16 3.70 5.63
C MET A 115 -12.39 5.20 5.82
N TYR A 116 -13.36 5.59 6.63
CA TYR A 116 -13.59 6.98 7.04
C TYR A 116 -12.85 7.30 8.34
N SER A 117 -12.02 8.33 8.29
CA SER A 117 -11.27 8.86 9.43
C SER A 117 -12.20 9.51 10.45
N THR A 118 -12.03 9.19 11.73
CA THR A 118 -12.85 9.74 12.83
C THR A 118 -12.15 10.84 13.63
N GLY A 119 -10.82 10.94 13.54
CA GLY A 119 -10.02 11.79 14.44
C GLY A 119 -9.97 11.27 15.89
N LEU A 120 -10.23 9.97 16.09
CA LEU A 120 -10.26 9.34 17.41
C LEU A 120 -9.33 8.12 17.47
N TYR A 121 -8.85 7.82 18.68
CA TYR A 121 -7.95 6.72 18.98
C TYR A 121 -8.50 5.86 20.12
N ALA A 122 -8.48 4.54 19.94
CA ALA A 122 -8.82 3.55 20.96
C ALA A 122 -7.56 3.18 21.77
N VAL A 123 -7.65 3.27 23.10
CA VAL A 123 -6.55 2.88 24.00
C VAL A 123 -6.44 1.35 24.06
N ALA A 124 -5.22 0.82 23.95
CA ALA A 124 -4.97 -0.62 24.02
C ALA A 124 -5.59 -1.24 25.28
N GLY A 125 -6.39 -2.30 25.10
CA GLY A 125 -7.06 -3.03 26.16
C GLY A 125 -8.24 -2.31 26.83
N GLN A 126 -8.54 -1.07 26.46
CA GLN A 126 -9.75 -0.37 26.92
C GLN A 126 -10.84 -0.48 25.86
N TYR A 127 -12.09 -0.46 26.31
CA TYR A 127 -13.21 -0.49 25.38
C TYR A 127 -13.54 0.92 24.89
N ILE A 128 -14.01 0.99 23.65
CA ILE A 128 -14.75 2.13 23.12
C ILE A 128 -16.23 1.78 23.07
N GLU A 129 -17.08 2.80 23.05
CA GLU A 129 -18.51 2.67 22.85
C GLU A 129 -18.93 3.42 21.59
N ILE A 130 -19.67 2.75 20.69
CA ILE A 130 -20.22 3.35 19.48
C ILE A 130 -21.74 3.19 19.49
N GLU A 131 -22.45 4.31 19.60
CA GLU A 131 -23.91 4.35 19.52
C GLU A 131 -24.34 4.61 18.08
N VAL A 132 -25.04 3.63 17.50
CA VAL A 132 -25.59 3.67 16.14
C VAL A 132 -27.09 4.02 16.21
N PRO A 133 -27.56 5.07 15.51
CA PRO A 133 -28.96 5.47 15.52
C PRO A 133 -29.92 4.38 15.03
N LYS A 134 -31.15 4.35 15.58
CA LYS A 134 -32.17 3.31 15.32
C LYS A 134 -32.51 3.04 13.85
N ASN A 135 -32.46 4.06 13.01
CA ASN A 135 -32.85 3.97 11.59
C ASN A 135 -31.65 3.84 10.64
N THR A 136 -30.47 3.49 11.16
CA THR A 136 -29.26 3.33 10.36
C THR A 136 -29.27 1.96 9.69
N ASN A 137 -29.05 1.91 8.37
CA ASN A 137 -28.69 0.65 7.71
C ASN A 137 -27.25 0.27 8.09
N THR A 138 -27.11 -0.91 8.71
CA THR A 138 -25.85 -1.45 9.21
C THR A 138 -25.30 -2.64 8.41
N ASP A 139 -25.89 -3.01 7.27
CA ASP A 139 -25.53 -4.21 6.50
C ASP A 139 -24.04 -4.27 6.12
N ASP A 140 -23.47 -3.10 5.82
CA ASP A 140 -22.07 -2.89 5.44
C ASP A 140 -21.31 -1.97 6.39
N LEU A 141 -21.88 -1.67 7.58
CA LEU A 141 -21.27 -0.77 8.56
C LEU A 141 -20.35 -1.54 9.51
N GLU A 142 -19.07 -1.22 9.47
CA GLU A 142 -18.04 -1.87 10.28
C GLU A 142 -17.17 -0.81 10.98
N VAL A 143 -16.75 -1.08 12.22
CA VAL A 143 -15.70 -0.31 12.88
C VAL A 143 -14.36 -1.02 12.68
N GLN A 144 -13.31 -0.25 12.43
CA GLN A 144 -11.93 -0.72 12.41
C GLN A 144 -11.07 0.05 13.41
N ILE A 145 -10.21 -0.65 14.13
CA ILE A 145 -9.21 -0.09 15.06
C ILE A 145 -7.83 -0.50 14.56
N GLY A 146 -7.04 0.47 14.10
CA GLY A 146 -5.73 0.28 13.48
C GLY A 146 -5.75 0.54 11.97
N ALA A 147 -4.70 1.20 11.46
CA ALA A 147 -4.57 1.56 10.05
C ALA A 147 -3.86 0.51 9.20
N HIS A 148 -3.05 -0.35 9.83
CA HIS A 148 -2.18 -1.32 9.19
C HIS A 148 -2.97 -2.55 8.71
N THR A 149 -2.60 -3.12 7.57
CA THR A 149 -3.29 -4.30 7.01
C THR A 149 -2.45 -5.57 7.02
N ASP A 150 -1.14 -5.45 7.20
CA ASP A 150 -0.22 -6.55 6.95
C ASP A 150 -0.19 -7.58 8.07
N ARG A 151 -0.34 -8.84 7.64
CA ARG A 151 -0.22 -10.04 8.46
C ARG A 151 1.18 -10.60 8.29
N LEU A 152 2.03 -10.48 9.32
CA LEU A 152 3.45 -10.84 9.19
C LEU A 152 3.73 -12.34 9.10
N ASN A 153 2.72 -13.18 9.33
CA ASN A 153 2.81 -14.62 9.13
C ASN A 153 2.62 -15.05 7.67
N GLU A 154 2.56 -14.10 6.74
CA GLU A 154 2.33 -14.31 5.33
C GLU A 154 3.45 -13.68 4.50
N TRP A 155 3.53 -14.05 3.22
CA TRP A 155 4.46 -13.51 2.23
C TRP A 155 5.93 -13.45 2.71
N VAL A 156 6.69 -12.41 2.38
CA VAL A 156 8.12 -12.29 2.69
C VAL A 156 8.34 -12.21 4.21
N ALA A 157 7.52 -11.44 4.93
CA ALA A 157 7.57 -11.29 6.38
C ALA A 157 7.41 -12.63 7.14
N GLY A 158 6.69 -13.60 6.54
CA GLY A 158 6.60 -14.97 7.05
C GLY A 158 7.96 -15.68 7.15
N THR A 159 8.93 -15.24 6.35
CA THR A 159 10.31 -15.77 6.33
C THR A 159 11.33 -14.87 7.03
N GLU A 160 10.89 -13.78 7.67
CA GLU A 160 11.72 -12.85 8.44
C GLU A 160 11.47 -12.95 9.95
N ASP A 161 12.41 -12.38 10.71
CA ASP A 161 12.22 -12.15 12.14
C ASP A 161 11.22 -11.00 12.33
N TRP A 162 10.17 -11.24 13.13
CA TRP A 162 9.12 -10.24 13.35
C TRP A 162 9.60 -9.12 14.28
N ARG A 163 9.42 -7.87 13.83
CA ARG A 163 9.74 -6.63 14.57
C ARG A 163 8.54 -6.00 15.29
N ARG A 164 7.34 -6.56 15.11
CA ARG A 164 6.11 -6.21 15.83
C ARG A 164 5.20 -7.44 15.92
N MET A 165 4.09 -7.34 16.66
CA MET A 165 3.05 -8.36 16.65
C MET A 165 2.48 -8.56 15.23
N PRO A 166 2.18 -9.81 14.81
CA PRO A 166 1.95 -10.11 13.41
C PRO A 166 0.62 -9.59 12.86
N ILE A 167 -0.41 -9.48 13.69
CA ILE A 167 -1.76 -9.05 13.32
C ILE A 167 -2.24 -8.09 14.40
N ILE A 168 -2.51 -6.83 14.06
CA ILE A 168 -2.76 -5.77 15.06
C ILE A 168 -4.04 -4.97 14.85
N THR A 169 -4.77 -5.23 13.77
CA THR A 169 -5.97 -4.47 13.40
C THR A 169 -7.22 -5.25 13.75
N LYS A 170 -8.14 -4.60 14.46
CA LYS A 170 -9.46 -5.16 14.80
C LYS A 170 -10.50 -4.60 13.85
N THR A 171 -11.38 -5.47 13.35
CA THR A 171 -12.61 -5.07 12.68
C THR A 171 -13.81 -5.73 13.36
N GLU A 172 -14.96 -5.05 13.39
CA GLU A 172 -16.20 -5.58 13.94
C GLU A 172 -17.42 -4.93 13.28
N LYS A 173 -18.40 -5.74 12.86
CA LYS A 173 -19.66 -5.22 12.33
C LYS A 173 -20.42 -4.47 13.43
N LEU A 174 -20.96 -3.30 13.08
CA LEU A 174 -21.78 -2.52 13.98
C LEU A 174 -23.26 -2.91 13.82
N VAL A 175 -24.00 -2.87 14.92
CA VAL A 175 -25.47 -3.01 14.91
C VAL A 175 -26.12 -1.75 15.48
N VAL A 176 -27.41 -1.58 15.23
CA VAL A 176 -28.20 -0.50 15.85
C VAL A 176 -28.09 -0.54 17.39
N GLY A 177 -27.94 0.63 18.00
CA GLY A 177 -27.78 0.78 19.45
C GLY A 177 -26.32 0.83 19.88
N VAL A 178 -26.05 0.39 21.11
CA VAL A 178 -24.74 0.53 21.75
C VAL A 178 -23.85 -0.67 21.44
N ASN A 179 -22.73 -0.41 20.77
CA ASN A 179 -21.68 -1.39 20.47
C ASN A 179 -20.49 -1.12 21.40
N ARG A 180 -19.97 -2.17 22.07
CA ARG A 180 -18.80 -2.07 22.95
C ARG A 180 -17.74 -3.06 22.52
N LEU A 181 -16.57 -2.55 22.17
CA LEU A 181 -15.46 -3.34 21.66
C LEU A 181 -14.14 -2.81 22.19
N ALA A 182 -13.14 -3.69 22.27
CA ALA A 182 -11.78 -3.35 22.69
C ALA A 182 -10.77 -3.99 21.74
N SER A 183 -9.64 -3.33 21.53
CA SER A 183 -8.49 -3.88 20.79
C SER A 183 -7.32 -4.07 21.75
N PRO A 184 -6.63 -5.23 21.74
CA PRO A 184 -5.44 -5.42 22.57
C PRO A 184 -4.27 -4.51 22.15
N PHE A 185 -4.31 -3.95 20.94
CA PHE A 185 -3.27 -3.06 20.41
C PHE A 185 -3.67 -1.58 20.43
N GLY A 186 -4.97 -1.28 20.55
CA GLY A 186 -5.46 0.07 20.31
C GLY A 186 -5.26 0.49 18.85
N GLY A 187 -5.45 1.77 18.56
CA GLY A 187 -5.25 2.32 17.21
C GLY A 187 -6.22 3.43 16.87
N LEU A 188 -5.97 4.11 15.74
CA LEU A 188 -6.94 5.02 15.13
C LEU A 188 -8.25 4.28 14.84
N ILE A 189 -9.37 4.96 15.08
CA ILE A 189 -10.72 4.43 14.88
C ILE A 189 -11.20 4.86 13.50
N TYR A 190 -11.66 3.90 12.70
CA TYR A 190 -12.25 4.12 11.39
C TYR A 190 -13.65 3.54 11.34
N ILE A 191 -14.48 4.13 10.47
CA ILE A 191 -15.77 3.57 10.09
C ILE A 191 -15.67 3.13 8.63
N ASN A 192 -15.91 1.86 8.38
CA ASN A 192 -15.80 1.22 7.09
C ASN A 192 -17.20 1.08 6.46
N LEU A 193 -17.29 1.44 5.17
CA LEU A 193 -18.50 1.27 4.35
C LEU A 193 -18.16 0.75 2.96
N ASN A 194 -19.00 -0.08 2.38
CA ASN A 194 -18.77 -0.58 1.03
C ASN A 194 -18.88 0.58 0.01
N PRO A 195 -17.90 0.77 -0.90
CA PRO A 195 -17.95 1.86 -1.90
C PRO A 195 -19.19 1.84 -2.80
N LYS A 196 -19.85 0.69 -2.96
CA LYS A 196 -21.05 0.51 -3.80
C LYS A 196 -22.36 0.75 -3.05
N SER A 197 -22.30 0.96 -1.73
CA SER A 197 -23.48 1.23 -0.92
C SER A 197 -24.10 2.58 -1.24
N GLN A 198 -25.41 2.71 -0.99
CA GLN A 198 -26.14 3.94 -1.28
C GLN A 198 -25.60 5.12 -0.48
N SER A 199 -25.50 6.27 -1.15
CA SER A 199 -25.08 7.53 -0.53
C SER A 199 -25.94 7.86 0.68
N ARG A 200 -25.30 8.13 1.82
CA ARG A 200 -26.00 8.40 3.08
C ARG A 200 -25.13 9.14 4.07
N LYS A 201 -25.79 9.88 4.97
CA LYS A 201 -25.17 10.47 6.16
C LYS A 201 -25.41 9.56 7.35
N ILE A 202 -24.38 9.30 8.14
CA ILE A 202 -24.48 8.54 9.40
C ILE A 202 -23.84 9.35 10.51
N ASP A 203 -24.59 9.64 11.57
CA ASP A 203 -24.09 10.31 12.76
C ASP A 203 -23.91 9.26 13.86
N LEU A 204 -22.65 8.99 14.24
CA LEU A 204 -22.27 7.97 15.22
C LEU A 204 -21.72 8.66 16.47
N LYS A 205 -22.23 8.35 17.65
CA LYS A 205 -21.64 8.85 18.90
C LYS A 205 -20.59 7.86 19.39
N ILE A 206 -19.33 8.28 19.41
CA ILE A 206 -18.20 7.49 19.84
C ILE A 206 -17.72 8.01 21.20
N SER A 207 -17.67 7.13 22.20
CA SER A 207 -17.29 7.45 23.58
C SER A 207 -16.18 6.53 24.08
N HIS A 208 -15.53 6.91 25.18
CA HIS A 208 -14.36 6.21 25.72
C HIS A 208 -13.17 6.14 24.75
N ALA A 209 -13.08 7.12 23.85
CA ALA A 209 -11.96 7.28 22.93
C ALA A 209 -11.13 8.52 23.31
N VAL A 210 -9.97 8.68 22.67
CA VAL A 210 -9.08 9.83 22.83
C VAL A 210 -9.00 10.58 21.51
N THR A 211 -8.90 11.91 21.53
CA THR A 211 -8.69 12.70 20.31
C THR A 211 -7.33 12.36 19.67
N ALA A 212 -7.33 12.15 18.36
CA ALA A 212 -6.14 12.07 17.53
C ALA A 212 -6.11 13.26 16.54
N PRO A 213 -4.92 13.76 16.16
CA PRO A 213 -4.82 14.87 15.22
C PRO A 213 -5.41 14.48 13.86
N LEU A 214 -6.22 15.36 13.30
CA LEU A 214 -6.79 15.22 11.96
C LEU A 214 -6.74 16.59 11.26
N PHE A 215 -5.79 16.75 10.36
CA PHE A 215 -5.73 17.89 9.45
C PHE A 215 -6.53 17.57 8.19
N VAL A 216 -7.50 18.41 7.82
CA VAL A 216 -8.22 18.28 6.54
C VAL A 216 -8.02 19.56 5.75
N LEU A 217 -7.42 19.44 4.56
CA LEU A 217 -7.15 20.58 3.68
C LEU A 217 -8.44 21.36 3.40
N GLY A 218 -8.40 22.67 3.61
CA GLY A 218 -9.55 23.57 3.43
C GLY A 218 -10.57 23.56 4.57
N LYS A 219 -10.42 22.71 5.59
CA LYS A 219 -11.30 22.68 6.78
C LYS A 219 -10.55 22.97 8.09
N THR A 220 -9.36 22.42 8.27
CA THR A 220 -8.53 22.64 9.47
C THR A 220 -7.63 23.85 9.25
N SER A 221 -7.72 24.86 10.12
CA SER A 221 -6.80 26.02 10.06
C SER A 221 -5.42 25.66 10.62
N GLN A 222 -4.41 26.49 10.32
CA GLN A 222 -3.07 26.35 10.91
C GLN A 222 -3.13 26.36 12.45
N SER A 223 -3.88 27.28 13.04
CA SER A 223 -4.02 27.38 14.50
C SER A 223 -4.74 26.18 15.09
N ASP A 224 -5.75 25.63 14.40
CA ASP A 224 -6.42 24.41 14.85
C ASP A 224 -5.45 23.23 14.85
N TRP A 225 -4.63 23.11 13.81
CA TRP A 225 -3.60 22.07 13.71
C TRP A 225 -2.59 22.16 14.87
N GLU A 226 -2.04 23.35 15.12
CA GLU A 226 -1.11 23.58 16.22
C GLU A 226 -1.73 23.26 17.58
N ASN A 227 -3.00 23.63 17.78
CA ASN A 227 -3.76 23.32 19.00
C ASN A 227 -4.02 21.81 19.15
N GLN A 228 -4.33 21.10 18.06
CA GLN A 228 -4.48 19.64 18.08
C GLN A 228 -3.16 18.97 18.48
N LEU A 229 -2.04 19.37 17.86
CA LEU A 229 -0.71 18.80 18.15
C LEU A 229 -0.25 19.08 19.58
N LYS A 230 -0.44 20.31 20.08
CA LYS A 230 -0.08 20.69 21.45
C LYS A 230 -0.78 19.83 22.50
N ASN A 231 -2.04 19.50 22.26
CA ASN A 231 -2.86 18.74 23.19
C ASN A 231 -2.84 17.22 22.91
N ASN A 232 -2.16 16.79 21.84
CA ASN A 232 -2.23 15.41 21.38
C ASN A 232 -1.63 14.42 22.38
N LYS A 233 -2.39 13.36 22.65
CA LYS A 233 -1.96 12.20 23.44
C LYS A 233 -1.90 10.91 22.62
N ALA A 234 -2.56 10.85 21.47
CA ALA A 234 -2.56 9.68 20.60
C ALA A 234 -1.18 9.50 19.91
N PRO A 235 -0.72 8.26 19.73
CA PRO A 235 0.56 7.97 19.07
C PRO A 235 0.53 8.18 17.55
N TRP A 236 -0.66 8.30 16.94
CA TRP A 236 -0.87 8.46 15.50
C TRP A 236 -1.94 9.51 15.23
N GLY A 237 -1.87 10.12 14.05
CA GLY A 237 -2.89 11.01 13.51
C GLY A 237 -2.91 10.95 11.99
N GLU A 238 -3.76 11.76 11.37
CA GLU A 238 -3.94 11.78 9.92
C GLU A 238 -3.95 13.19 9.34
N MET A 239 -3.54 13.28 8.08
CA MET A 239 -3.67 14.47 7.26
C MET A 239 -4.35 14.10 5.95
N ALA A 240 -5.37 14.84 5.54
CA ALA A 240 -6.28 14.43 4.48
C ALA A 240 -6.61 15.55 3.48
N THR A 241 -6.76 15.16 2.22
CA THR A 241 -7.52 15.86 1.18
C THR A 241 -8.70 14.98 0.73
N GLU A 242 -9.39 15.36 -0.35
CA GLU A 242 -10.37 14.47 -0.97
C GLU A 242 -9.74 13.26 -1.70
N ASN A 243 -8.46 13.37 -2.09
CA ASN A 243 -7.78 12.37 -2.93
C ASN A 243 -6.70 11.57 -2.19
N VAL A 244 -6.18 12.05 -1.07
CA VAL A 244 -5.11 11.38 -0.33
C VAL A 244 -5.22 11.57 1.18
N ILE A 245 -4.87 10.52 1.92
CA ILE A 245 -4.77 10.53 3.38
C ILE A 245 -3.42 9.94 3.77
N LEU A 246 -2.65 10.71 4.54
CA LEU A 246 -1.42 10.26 5.18
C LEU A 246 -1.72 9.90 6.63
N THR A 247 -1.37 8.68 7.03
CA THR A 247 -1.36 8.29 8.45
C THR A 247 0.08 8.38 8.94
N LEU A 248 0.34 9.16 9.98
CA LEU A 248 1.71 9.42 10.45
C LEU A 248 1.79 9.33 11.98
N PRO A 249 2.93 8.87 12.53
CA PRO A 249 3.11 8.87 13.97
C PRO A 249 3.21 10.30 14.49
N ASP A 250 2.79 10.53 15.73
CA ASP A 250 2.79 11.85 16.36
C ASP A 250 4.17 12.50 16.32
N SER A 251 5.25 11.75 16.52
CA SER A 251 6.62 12.27 16.44
C SER A 251 6.92 12.97 15.11
N VAL A 252 6.32 12.51 14.01
CA VAL A 252 6.50 13.06 12.67
C VAL A 252 5.54 14.21 12.44
N LEU A 253 4.28 14.08 12.87
CA LEU A 253 3.28 15.16 12.77
C LEU A 253 3.75 16.45 13.45
N GLN A 254 4.43 16.33 14.59
CA GLN A 254 5.00 17.47 15.34
C GLN A 254 6.11 18.22 14.57
N THR A 255 6.69 17.62 13.53
CA THR A 255 7.72 18.26 12.70
C THR A 255 7.14 19.09 11.55
N ILE A 256 5.84 18.93 11.25
CA ILE A 256 5.20 19.55 10.09
C ILE A 256 4.80 20.99 10.41
N LYS A 257 5.57 21.94 9.88
CA LYS A 257 5.32 23.38 10.07
C LYS A 257 4.17 23.91 9.20
N ASN A 258 4.10 23.47 7.94
CA ASN A 258 3.12 23.93 6.95
C ASN A 258 2.27 22.76 6.43
N PRO A 259 1.28 22.27 7.19
CA PRO A 259 0.46 21.14 6.82
C PRO A 259 -0.30 21.34 5.50
N GLN A 260 -0.65 22.58 5.16
CA GLN A 260 -1.32 22.90 3.90
C GLN A 260 -0.42 22.61 2.70
N GLU A 261 0.86 22.98 2.76
CA GLU A 261 1.82 22.75 1.68
C GLU A 261 2.09 21.25 1.48
N VAL A 262 2.26 20.50 2.58
CA VAL A 262 2.39 19.03 2.53
C VAL A 262 1.21 18.41 1.80
N MET A 263 -0.01 18.73 2.22
CA MET A 263 -1.19 18.10 1.64
C MET A 263 -1.50 18.56 0.22
N LYS A 264 -1.21 19.82 -0.14
CA LYS A 264 -1.34 20.28 -1.53
C LYS A 264 -0.39 19.55 -2.47
N LEU A 265 0.83 19.27 -2.03
CA LEU A 265 1.78 18.51 -2.85
C LEU A 265 1.31 17.06 -3.05
N TRP A 266 0.88 16.39 -1.99
CA TRP A 266 0.35 15.03 -2.10
C TRP A 266 -0.91 14.96 -2.96
N ASP A 267 -1.80 15.96 -2.86
CA ASP A 267 -3.00 16.06 -3.71
C ASP A 267 -2.62 16.26 -5.19
N LEU A 268 -1.60 17.08 -5.48
CA LEU A 268 -1.05 17.25 -6.81
C LEU A 268 -0.43 15.95 -7.37
N ILE A 269 0.25 15.18 -6.53
CA ILE A 269 0.84 13.89 -6.92
C ILE A 269 -0.25 12.90 -7.30
N ILE A 270 -1.25 12.67 -6.44
CA ILE A 270 -2.38 11.79 -6.76
C ILE A 270 -3.12 12.30 -8.00
N GLY A 271 -3.35 13.62 -8.09
CA GLY A 271 -4.03 14.21 -9.24
C GLY A 271 -3.27 14.01 -10.56
N GLY A 272 -1.93 14.07 -10.53
CA GLY A 272 -1.09 13.80 -11.70
C GLY A 272 -1.20 12.35 -12.17
N GLU A 273 -1.15 11.38 -11.26
CA GLU A 273 -1.31 9.97 -11.65
C GLU A 273 -2.72 9.64 -12.12
N MET A 274 -3.74 10.23 -11.50
CA MET A 274 -5.14 10.12 -11.95
C MET A 274 -5.34 10.75 -13.33
N ASP A 275 -4.68 11.88 -13.62
CA ASP A 275 -4.67 12.49 -14.96
C ASP A 275 -4.04 11.55 -15.98
N LEU A 276 -2.88 10.94 -15.70
CA LEU A 276 -2.34 9.94 -16.62
C LEU A 276 -3.30 8.76 -16.77
N ALA A 277 -3.84 8.24 -15.67
CA ALA A 277 -4.76 7.10 -15.64
C ALA A 277 -6.10 7.38 -16.34
N GLN A 278 -6.38 8.65 -16.64
CA GLN A 278 -7.66 9.12 -17.17
C GLN A 278 -8.81 8.77 -16.22
N MET A 279 -8.56 8.93 -14.91
CA MET A 279 -9.55 8.77 -13.84
C MET A 279 -10.09 10.16 -13.44
N PRO A 280 -11.41 10.32 -13.27
CA PRO A 280 -11.96 11.58 -12.80
C PRO A 280 -11.65 11.81 -11.32
N LEU A 281 -11.41 13.08 -10.99
CA LEU A 281 -11.28 13.57 -9.62
C LEU A 281 -12.58 14.28 -9.15
N PRO A 282 -12.91 14.23 -7.84
CA PRO A 282 -12.28 13.38 -6.84
C PRO A 282 -12.56 11.90 -7.13
N PHE A 283 -11.59 11.05 -6.84
CA PHE A 283 -11.75 9.61 -6.98
C PHE A 283 -12.83 9.10 -6.01
N TYR A 284 -13.34 7.89 -6.22
CA TYR A 284 -14.44 7.36 -5.37
C TYR A 284 -14.04 7.18 -3.91
N ARG A 285 -12.74 7.15 -3.62
CA ARG A 285 -12.14 7.22 -2.29
C ARG A 285 -10.74 7.83 -2.37
N ALA A 286 -10.28 8.44 -1.29
CA ALA A 286 -8.89 8.90 -1.19
C ALA A 286 -7.93 7.70 -1.21
N GLN A 287 -6.71 7.87 -1.74
CA GLN A 287 -5.61 6.94 -1.54
C GLN A 287 -5.10 7.06 -0.09
N ARG A 288 -4.68 5.96 0.53
CA ARG A 288 -4.18 5.96 1.92
C ARG A 288 -2.73 5.51 1.94
N LEU A 289 -1.86 6.24 2.63
CA LEU A 289 -0.46 5.91 2.82
C LEU A 289 -0.19 5.69 4.31
N VAL A 290 0.25 4.49 4.68
CA VAL A 290 0.45 4.07 6.07
C VAL A 290 1.87 3.51 6.24
N PRO A 291 2.74 4.17 7.02
CA PRO A 291 4.04 3.62 7.38
C PRO A 291 3.90 2.55 8.48
N ASP A 292 4.70 1.49 8.38
CA ASP A 292 4.73 0.36 9.31
C ASP A 292 6.18 -0.06 9.58
N GLU A 293 6.44 -0.46 10.82
CA GLU A 293 7.71 -1.02 11.27
C GLU A 293 8.10 -2.30 10.51
N HIS A 294 7.09 -3.08 10.11
CA HIS A 294 7.29 -4.31 9.37
C HIS A 294 6.09 -4.51 8.44
N ILE A 295 6.35 -4.48 7.14
CA ILE A 295 5.35 -4.80 6.11
C ILE A 295 5.55 -6.24 5.61
N GLY A 296 4.57 -6.77 4.88
CA GLY A 296 4.56 -8.12 4.35
C GLY A 296 5.75 -8.42 3.42
N GLY A 297 6.34 -7.38 2.80
CA GLY A 297 7.51 -7.50 1.94
C GLY A 297 7.83 -6.19 1.20
N GLY A 298 9.08 -6.08 0.72
CA GLY A 298 9.55 -4.92 -0.03
C GLY A 298 9.90 -3.69 0.82
N TYR A 299 10.10 -2.57 0.13
CA TYR A 299 10.26 -1.24 0.76
C TYR A 299 8.91 -0.54 0.95
N MET A 300 8.00 -0.75 0.00
CA MET A 300 6.59 -0.36 0.06
C MET A 300 5.78 -1.43 -0.70
N HIS A 301 4.46 -1.43 -0.55
CA HIS A 301 3.58 -2.10 -1.50
C HIS A 301 2.23 -1.39 -1.63
N SER A 302 1.67 -1.48 -2.83
CA SER A 302 0.35 -1.00 -3.20
C SER A 302 -0.79 -1.70 -2.45
N GLY A 303 -1.98 -1.12 -2.55
CA GLY A 303 -3.16 -1.55 -1.81
C GLY A 303 -3.99 -0.40 -1.27
N TYR A 304 -4.95 -0.76 -0.42
CA TYR A 304 -5.72 0.20 0.37
C TYR A 304 -5.69 -0.23 1.84
N PRO A 305 -4.74 0.31 2.62
CA PRO A 305 -3.77 1.35 2.28
C PRO A 305 -2.56 0.87 1.47
N ILE A 306 -1.81 1.82 0.90
CA ILE A 306 -0.42 1.65 0.48
C ILE A 306 0.43 1.57 1.75
N MET A 307 1.13 0.46 1.93
CA MET A 307 1.94 0.19 3.11
C MET A 307 3.40 0.57 2.85
N ILE A 308 4.00 1.29 3.78
CA ILE A 308 5.34 1.86 3.63
C ILE A 308 6.23 1.35 4.74
N HIS A 309 7.34 0.69 4.40
CA HIS A 309 8.28 0.27 5.42
C HIS A 309 8.98 1.49 6.02
N HIS A 310 8.86 1.65 7.32
CA HIS A 310 9.61 2.61 8.10
C HIS A 310 10.07 1.98 9.40
N SER A 311 11.37 1.72 9.49
CA SER A 311 12.00 1.18 10.70
C SER A 311 13.08 2.15 11.20
N PRO A 312 12.86 2.83 12.35
CA PRO A 312 13.85 3.73 12.94
C PRO A 312 15.18 3.03 13.26
N THR A 313 15.14 1.74 13.64
CA THR A 313 16.35 0.93 13.90
C THR A 313 17.14 0.61 12.62
N LYS A 314 16.52 0.77 11.44
CA LYS A 314 17.17 0.68 10.14
C LYS A 314 17.48 2.07 9.54
N HIS A 315 17.30 3.15 10.30
CA HIS A 315 17.54 4.52 9.87
C HIS A 315 16.79 4.90 8.58
N MET A 316 15.58 4.36 8.39
CA MET A 316 14.75 4.68 7.23
C MET A 316 14.15 6.08 7.36
N LEU A 317 14.08 6.80 6.23
CA LEU A 317 13.59 8.18 6.17
C LEU A 317 12.16 8.30 5.61
N SER A 318 11.43 7.20 5.47
CA SER A 318 10.15 7.16 4.77
C SER A 318 9.14 8.17 5.35
N ASN A 319 9.07 8.28 6.68
CA ASN A 319 8.19 9.22 7.38
C ASN A 319 8.57 10.68 7.14
N GLU A 320 9.86 11.00 7.26
CA GLU A 320 10.41 12.33 7.05
C GLU A 320 10.14 12.81 5.63
N ILE A 321 10.23 11.89 4.66
CA ILE A 321 9.96 12.19 3.25
C ILE A 321 8.46 12.41 3.02
N MET A 322 7.58 11.62 3.65
CA MET A 322 6.14 11.85 3.57
C MET A 322 5.72 13.21 4.14
N ALA A 323 6.40 13.66 5.18
CA ALA A 323 6.09 14.88 5.92
C ALA A 323 6.76 16.15 5.37
N ASN A 324 7.72 16.02 4.45
CA ASN A 324 8.54 17.14 3.96
C ASN A 324 8.51 17.26 2.42
N PRO A 325 7.85 18.31 1.87
CA PRO A 325 7.79 18.58 0.44
C PRO A 325 9.15 18.68 -0.24
N GLU A 326 10.14 19.30 0.40
CA GLU A 326 11.48 19.46 -0.17
C GLU A 326 12.19 18.12 -0.33
N LEU A 327 12.03 17.21 0.65
CA LEU A 327 12.60 15.87 0.58
C LEU A 327 11.87 15.00 -0.45
N LEU A 328 10.53 15.07 -0.49
CA LEU A 328 9.72 14.33 -1.47
C LEU A 328 10.02 14.74 -2.90
N MET A 329 10.28 16.03 -3.14
CA MET A 329 10.55 16.57 -4.47
C MET A 329 12.01 16.44 -4.92
N LYS A 330 12.90 15.92 -4.08
CA LYS A 330 14.32 15.76 -4.41
C LYS A 330 14.58 14.39 -5.06
N PRO A 331 14.95 14.32 -6.36
CA PRO A 331 15.40 13.07 -6.97
C PRO A 331 16.63 12.53 -6.25
N SER A 332 16.61 11.24 -5.89
CA SER A 332 17.68 10.60 -5.12
C SER A 332 18.39 9.47 -5.87
N GLY A 333 18.09 9.27 -7.16
CA GLY A 333 18.67 8.19 -7.95
C GLY A 333 18.30 6.79 -7.47
N GLY A 334 17.36 6.60 -6.54
CA GLY A 334 17.12 5.25 -6.03
C GLY A 334 16.19 5.06 -4.84
N GLY A 335 15.18 5.90 -4.63
CA GLY A 335 13.99 5.23 -4.11
C GLY A 335 12.85 5.72 -3.25
N ALA A 336 12.92 6.90 -2.64
CA ALA A 336 11.80 7.34 -1.82
C ALA A 336 10.65 7.87 -2.67
N ASN A 337 10.88 8.95 -3.42
CA ASN A 337 9.85 9.51 -4.32
C ASN A 337 9.50 8.59 -5.48
N TRP A 338 10.48 7.89 -6.08
CA TRP A 338 10.20 6.81 -7.02
C TRP A 338 9.30 5.74 -6.38
N GLY A 339 9.61 5.28 -5.17
CA GLY A 339 8.81 4.29 -4.45
C GLY A 339 7.36 4.74 -4.24
N PHE A 340 7.14 5.98 -3.81
CA PHE A 340 5.77 6.50 -3.65
C PHE A 340 5.00 6.52 -4.98
N PHE A 341 5.59 7.07 -6.04
CA PHE A 341 4.93 7.11 -7.37
C PHE A 341 4.74 5.71 -7.96
N HIS A 342 5.64 4.78 -7.64
CA HIS A 342 5.57 3.40 -8.09
C HIS A 342 4.37 2.67 -7.46
N GLU A 343 4.15 2.83 -6.14
CA GLU A 343 3.01 2.19 -5.47
C GLU A 343 1.67 2.84 -5.78
N ILE A 344 1.63 4.18 -5.94
CA ILE A 344 0.43 4.86 -6.42
C ILE A 344 0.14 4.41 -7.87
N GLY A 345 1.19 4.25 -8.67
CA GLY A 345 1.10 3.75 -10.04
C GLY A 345 0.53 2.34 -10.12
N HIS A 346 0.86 1.46 -9.17
CA HIS A 346 0.22 0.15 -9.04
C HIS A 346 -1.28 0.28 -8.73
N ASN A 347 -1.69 1.20 -7.86
CA ASN A 347 -3.11 1.46 -7.62
C ASN A 347 -3.85 1.99 -8.86
N MET A 348 -3.14 2.62 -9.81
CA MET A 348 -3.68 3.08 -11.10
C MET A 348 -3.49 2.07 -12.25
N GLN A 349 -2.80 0.97 -11.99
CA GLN A 349 -2.48 -0.05 -12.98
C GLN A 349 -3.73 -0.90 -13.28
N ASN A 350 -4.18 -0.84 -14.53
CA ASN A 350 -5.36 -1.58 -14.97
C ASN A 350 -4.96 -2.92 -15.60
N LEU A 351 -5.46 -4.00 -14.99
CA LEU A 351 -5.10 -5.39 -15.31
C LEU A 351 -5.42 -5.83 -16.74
N ASN A 352 -6.25 -5.07 -17.46
CA ASN A 352 -6.60 -5.38 -18.85
C ASN A 352 -5.42 -5.17 -19.81
N TRP A 353 -4.52 -4.23 -19.53
CA TRP A 353 -3.32 -3.98 -20.35
C TRP A 353 -2.02 -4.47 -19.69
N VAL A 354 -2.11 -5.06 -18.50
CA VAL A 354 -1.00 -5.81 -17.88
C VAL A 354 -0.91 -7.20 -18.51
N PHE A 355 0.22 -7.48 -19.13
CA PHE A 355 0.61 -8.78 -19.66
C PHE A 355 1.93 -9.28 -19.02
N GLY A 356 2.36 -10.47 -19.36
CA GLY A 356 3.53 -11.16 -18.80
C GLY A 356 4.78 -10.28 -18.77
N GLY A 357 5.38 -10.18 -17.59
CA GLY A 357 6.57 -9.35 -17.34
C GLY A 357 6.28 -7.85 -17.15
N THR A 358 5.01 -7.39 -17.22
CA THR A 358 4.71 -5.95 -17.15
C THR A 358 4.11 -5.46 -15.83
N THR A 359 3.90 -6.32 -14.83
CA THR A 359 3.39 -5.90 -13.51
C THR A 359 4.29 -4.84 -12.87
N GLU A 360 5.61 -5.04 -12.90
CA GLU A 360 6.59 -4.06 -12.37
C GLU A 360 7.09 -3.07 -13.43
N VAL A 361 6.38 -2.98 -14.56
CA VAL A 361 6.76 -2.12 -15.70
C VAL A 361 5.69 -1.06 -15.93
N SER A 362 4.44 -1.48 -16.06
CA SER A 362 3.34 -0.59 -16.46
C SER A 362 2.90 0.36 -15.37
N ASN A 363 3.10 0.01 -14.10
CA ASN A 363 2.95 0.94 -12.98
C ASN A 363 3.99 2.07 -13.04
N ASN A 364 5.20 1.81 -13.55
CA ASN A 364 6.23 2.82 -13.71
C ASN A 364 5.95 3.82 -14.86
N PHE A 365 4.87 3.64 -15.64
CA PHE A 365 4.42 4.69 -16.56
C PHE A 365 4.00 5.94 -15.76
N PHE A 366 3.38 5.73 -14.61
CA PHE A 366 2.99 6.78 -13.67
C PHE A 366 4.22 7.43 -13.03
N SER A 367 5.19 6.64 -12.57
CA SER A 367 6.44 7.17 -12.04
C SER A 367 7.18 8.04 -13.06
N LEU A 368 7.34 7.56 -14.30
CA LEU A 368 7.95 8.33 -15.39
C LEU A 368 7.20 9.64 -15.67
N TYR A 369 5.86 9.59 -15.66
CA TYR A 369 5.02 10.77 -15.87
C TYR A 369 5.20 11.81 -14.77
N MET A 370 5.21 11.38 -13.51
CA MET A 370 5.39 12.29 -12.39
C MET A 370 6.77 12.95 -12.41
N PHE A 371 7.84 12.22 -12.73
CA PHE A 371 9.17 12.82 -12.86
C PHE A 371 9.27 13.84 -14.00
N ASP A 372 8.63 13.59 -15.14
CA ASP A 372 8.58 14.58 -16.23
C ASP A 372 7.82 15.84 -15.82
N ARG A 373 6.68 15.66 -15.15
CA ARG A 373 5.75 16.75 -14.85
C ARG A 373 6.20 17.60 -13.66
N LEU A 374 6.79 16.97 -12.65
CA LEU A 374 7.12 17.61 -11.38
C LEU A 374 8.62 17.91 -11.23
N MET A 375 9.51 17.15 -11.87
CA MET A 375 10.96 17.28 -11.71
C MET A 375 11.69 17.66 -13.01
N GLY A 376 10.98 17.78 -14.13
CA GLY A 376 11.53 18.22 -15.41
C GLY A 376 12.52 17.24 -16.06
N GLY A 377 12.59 15.99 -15.59
CA GLY A 377 13.47 14.98 -16.16
C GLY A 377 13.61 13.69 -15.34
N ARG A 378 14.15 12.66 -15.99
CA ARG A 378 14.19 11.27 -15.50
C ARG A 378 15.57 10.76 -15.10
N ASP A 379 16.63 11.44 -15.50
CA ASP A 379 18.00 10.89 -15.42
C ASP A 379 18.44 10.58 -13.97
N ASN A 380 17.95 11.40 -13.02
CA ASN A 380 18.19 11.25 -11.59
C ASN A 380 17.01 10.62 -10.82
N ALA A 381 15.97 10.14 -11.52
CA ALA A 381 14.78 9.59 -10.90
C ALA A 381 15.05 8.25 -10.22
N HIS A 382 15.70 7.33 -10.95
CA HIS A 382 16.18 6.05 -10.46
C HIS A 382 17.39 5.61 -11.27
N THR A 383 18.44 5.13 -10.62
CA THR A 383 19.73 4.73 -11.25
C THR A 383 19.52 3.77 -12.41
N ALA A 384 18.59 2.81 -12.25
CA ALA A 384 18.24 1.85 -13.28
C ALA A 384 17.68 2.47 -14.58
N ILE A 385 17.11 3.67 -14.53
CA ILE A 385 16.54 4.36 -15.70
C ILE A 385 17.34 5.58 -16.16
N SER A 386 18.50 5.84 -15.56
CA SER A 386 19.42 6.86 -16.05
C SER A 386 19.75 6.60 -17.51
N ASN A 387 19.99 7.66 -18.30
CA ASN A 387 20.31 7.56 -19.72
C ASN A 387 21.51 6.64 -19.96
N ALA A 388 22.54 6.77 -19.11
CA ALA A 388 23.73 5.91 -19.17
C ALA A 388 23.38 4.43 -18.95
N ASN A 389 22.56 4.12 -17.93
CA ASN A 389 22.18 2.74 -17.65
C ASN A 389 21.22 2.17 -18.69
N THR A 390 20.26 2.96 -19.18
CA THR A 390 19.36 2.60 -20.28
C THR A 390 20.14 2.22 -21.53
N GLN A 391 21.11 3.04 -21.97
CA GLN A 391 21.94 2.74 -23.14
C GLN A 391 22.78 1.48 -22.93
N LYS A 392 23.39 1.32 -21.74
CA LYS A 392 24.16 0.13 -21.38
C LYS A 392 23.31 -1.14 -21.45
N GLN A 393 22.10 -1.11 -20.87
CA GLN A 393 21.20 -2.26 -20.86
C GLN A 393 20.74 -2.63 -22.28
N MET A 394 20.35 -1.64 -23.10
CA MET A 394 19.96 -1.89 -24.48
C MET A 394 21.08 -2.51 -25.31
N LYS A 395 22.28 -1.94 -25.29
CA LYS A 395 23.42 -2.48 -26.05
C LYS A 395 23.73 -3.92 -25.66
N LYS A 396 23.74 -4.22 -24.36
CA LYS A 396 23.92 -5.58 -23.85
C LYS A 396 22.81 -6.52 -24.33
N TYR A 397 21.56 -6.12 -24.17
CA TYR A 397 20.40 -6.96 -24.51
C TYR A 397 20.38 -7.34 -25.99
N PHE A 398 20.59 -6.37 -26.90
CA PHE A 398 20.60 -6.63 -28.33
C PHE A 398 21.85 -7.40 -28.80
N ALA A 399 23.02 -7.17 -28.19
CA ALA A 399 24.22 -7.93 -28.50
C ALA A 399 24.11 -9.42 -28.11
N GLU A 400 23.36 -9.74 -27.05
CA GLU A 400 23.09 -11.12 -26.63
C GLU A 400 21.94 -11.80 -27.39
N GLY A 401 21.27 -11.09 -28.29
CA GLY A 401 20.06 -11.54 -28.97
C GLY A 401 18.79 -11.28 -28.14
N ALA A 402 17.87 -10.51 -28.74
CA ALA A 402 16.59 -10.20 -28.12
C ALA A 402 15.76 -11.47 -27.86
N ASN A 403 15.20 -11.56 -26.66
CA ASN A 403 14.46 -12.71 -26.17
C ASN A 403 13.38 -12.28 -25.15
N TYR A 404 12.15 -12.78 -25.35
CA TYR A 404 11.01 -12.41 -24.50
C TYR A 404 11.17 -12.85 -23.04
N GLU A 405 11.70 -14.05 -22.78
CA GLU A 405 11.88 -14.53 -21.41
C GLU A 405 12.92 -13.69 -20.65
N LYS A 406 14.00 -13.28 -21.31
CA LYS A 406 14.96 -12.32 -20.74
C LYS A 406 14.28 -10.98 -20.45
N TRP A 407 13.49 -10.47 -21.41
CA TRP A 407 12.77 -9.20 -21.28
C TRP A 407 11.77 -9.21 -20.12
N LYS A 408 10.97 -10.29 -20.00
CA LYS A 408 9.95 -10.43 -18.94
C LYS A 408 10.51 -10.46 -17.53
N ASN A 409 11.74 -10.96 -17.37
CA ASN A 409 12.37 -11.13 -16.06
C ASN A 409 13.15 -9.90 -15.59
N ASP A 410 13.17 -8.82 -16.38
CA ASP A 410 13.85 -7.57 -16.03
C ASP A 410 12.89 -6.37 -16.24
N PRO A 411 12.24 -5.87 -15.17
CA PRO A 411 11.28 -4.79 -15.28
C PRO A 411 11.87 -3.48 -15.82
N PHE A 412 13.13 -3.17 -15.48
CA PHE A 412 13.75 -1.93 -15.95
C PHE A 412 14.12 -2.02 -17.43
N LEU A 413 14.56 -3.20 -17.91
CA LEU A 413 14.71 -3.46 -19.34
C LEU A 413 13.36 -3.33 -20.07
N GLY A 414 12.30 -3.93 -19.50
CA GLY A 414 10.95 -3.84 -20.04
C GLY A 414 10.45 -2.40 -20.16
N LEU A 415 10.72 -1.58 -19.14
CA LEU A 415 10.33 -0.17 -19.10
C LEU A 415 10.99 0.65 -20.20
N ILE A 416 12.21 0.31 -20.64
CA ILE A 416 12.90 1.03 -21.72
C ILE A 416 12.07 0.99 -23.01
N MET A 417 11.47 -0.15 -23.35
CA MET A 417 10.64 -0.29 -24.55
C MET A 417 9.47 0.69 -24.54
N PHE A 418 8.73 0.77 -23.44
CA PHE A 418 7.60 1.69 -23.31
C PHE A 418 8.03 3.16 -23.18
N ARG A 419 9.17 3.42 -22.55
CA ARG A 419 9.80 4.74 -22.52
C ARG A 419 10.09 5.25 -23.93
N GLN A 420 10.64 4.43 -24.83
CA GLN A 420 10.88 4.83 -26.22
C GLN A 420 9.59 5.14 -26.97
N MET A 421 8.51 4.40 -26.69
CA MET A 421 7.20 4.71 -27.25
C MET A 421 6.67 6.04 -26.73
N GLN A 422 6.85 6.32 -25.44
CA GLN A 422 6.49 7.61 -24.87
C GLN A 422 7.33 8.74 -25.48
N GLU A 423 8.65 8.56 -25.66
CA GLU A 423 9.52 9.56 -26.27
C GLU A 423 9.18 9.81 -27.75
N GLY A 424 8.69 8.79 -28.46
CA GLY A 424 8.28 8.89 -29.86
C GLY A 424 6.91 9.52 -30.10
N PHE A 425 5.98 9.39 -29.16
CA PHE A 425 4.56 9.74 -29.36
C PHE A 425 3.97 10.68 -28.29
N GLY A 426 4.68 10.92 -27.19
CA GLY A 426 4.25 11.78 -26.09
C GLY A 426 3.32 11.11 -25.09
N TRP A 427 2.97 11.82 -24.01
CA TRP A 427 2.07 11.28 -22.98
C TRP A 427 0.59 11.26 -23.39
N GLU A 428 0.18 12.12 -24.32
CA GLU A 428 -1.20 12.15 -24.80
C GLU A 428 -1.60 10.87 -25.56
N SER A 429 -0.64 10.17 -26.19
CA SER A 429 -0.92 8.86 -26.80
C SER A 429 -1.19 7.78 -25.74
N PHE A 430 -0.49 7.81 -24.60
CA PHE A 430 -0.76 6.91 -23.47
C PHE A 430 -2.11 7.21 -22.81
N LYS A 431 -2.44 8.49 -22.62
CA LYS A 431 -3.77 8.89 -22.15
C LYS A 431 -4.88 8.44 -23.10
N ALA A 432 -4.69 8.60 -24.41
CA ALA A 432 -5.62 8.07 -25.41
C ALA A 432 -5.74 6.54 -25.31
N PHE A 433 -4.62 5.84 -25.13
CA PHE A 433 -4.59 4.38 -24.96
C PHE A 433 -5.37 3.93 -23.74
N PHE A 434 -5.23 4.58 -22.58
CA PHE A 434 -6.01 4.25 -21.40
C PHE A 434 -7.50 4.54 -21.57
N ARG A 435 -7.88 5.65 -22.23
CA ARG A 435 -9.29 5.91 -22.56
C ARG A 435 -9.89 4.82 -23.44
N GLU A 436 -9.14 4.30 -24.43
CA GLU A 436 -9.62 3.18 -25.25
C GLU A 436 -9.80 1.90 -24.42
N TYR A 437 -8.85 1.56 -23.54
CA TYR A 437 -8.97 0.38 -22.66
C TYR A 437 -10.14 0.49 -21.68
N GLN A 438 -10.43 1.69 -21.16
CA GLN A 438 -11.60 1.93 -20.32
C GLN A 438 -12.92 1.70 -21.06
N LYS A 439 -12.99 2.01 -22.36
CA LYS A 439 -14.18 1.74 -23.20
C LYS A 439 -14.39 0.25 -23.44
N ILE A 440 -13.31 -0.52 -23.60
CA ILE A 440 -13.42 -1.98 -23.79
C ILE A 440 -13.96 -2.64 -22.52
N GLY A 441 -13.63 -2.10 -21.34
CA GLY A 441 -14.16 -2.55 -20.07
C GLY A 441 -13.55 -3.87 -19.55
N PRO A 442 -14.11 -4.45 -18.47
CA PRO A 442 -13.48 -5.55 -17.74
C PRO A 442 -13.45 -6.90 -18.48
N ASN A 443 -14.17 -7.04 -19.59
CA ASN A 443 -14.28 -8.29 -20.35
C ASN A 443 -12.94 -8.79 -20.95
N ILE A 444 -11.88 -7.96 -20.90
CA ILE A 444 -10.51 -8.34 -21.32
C ILE A 444 -9.88 -9.37 -20.36
N SER A 445 -10.42 -9.56 -19.16
CA SER A 445 -9.88 -10.52 -18.18
C SER A 445 -9.81 -11.97 -18.69
N GLU A 446 -10.58 -12.31 -19.71
CA GLU A 446 -10.61 -13.64 -20.34
C GLU A 446 -9.49 -13.87 -21.37
N LEU A 447 -8.76 -12.81 -21.75
CA LEU A 447 -7.67 -12.91 -22.72
C LEU A 447 -6.44 -13.57 -22.09
N ASN A 448 -5.85 -14.51 -22.85
CA ASN A 448 -4.53 -15.04 -22.51
C ASN A 448 -3.42 -14.01 -22.78
N ASP A 449 -2.22 -14.32 -22.32
CA ASP A 449 -1.06 -13.43 -22.40
C ASP A 449 -0.73 -12.96 -23.84
N GLN A 450 -0.80 -13.85 -24.83
CA GLN A 450 -0.57 -13.51 -26.25
C GLN A 450 -1.66 -12.57 -26.77
N GLN A 451 -2.92 -12.86 -26.46
CA GLN A 451 -4.06 -12.02 -26.87
C GLN A 451 -3.99 -10.62 -26.25
N LYS A 452 -3.50 -10.50 -25.01
CA LYS A 452 -3.25 -9.19 -24.39
C LYS A 452 -2.18 -8.40 -25.12
N ARG A 453 -1.04 -9.02 -25.49
CA ARG A 453 0.01 -8.36 -26.30
C ARG A 453 -0.52 -7.89 -27.64
N ASP A 454 -1.24 -8.77 -28.33
CA ASP A 454 -1.87 -8.47 -29.63
C ASP A 454 -2.83 -7.28 -29.53
N LEU A 455 -3.73 -7.29 -28.53
CA LEU A 455 -4.65 -6.18 -28.29
C LEU A 455 -3.91 -4.88 -27.95
N TRP A 456 -2.85 -4.97 -27.14
CA TRP A 456 -2.04 -3.83 -26.72
C TRP A 456 -1.43 -3.14 -27.94
N VAL A 457 -0.67 -3.89 -28.76
CA VAL A 457 0.03 -3.33 -29.93
C VAL A 457 -0.95 -2.82 -30.98
N LYS A 458 -2.10 -3.49 -31.17
CA LYS A 458 -3.15 -3.04 -32.09
C LYS A 458 -3.77 -1.72 -31.66
N THR A 459 -4.19 -1.66 -30.40
CA THR A 459 -4.83 -0.47 -29.83
C THR A 459 -3.89 0.72 -29.92
N TYR A 460 -2.65 0.56 -29.46
CA TYR A 460 -1.70 1.66 -29.46
C TYR A 460 -1.29 2.07 -30.90
N SER A 461 -1.05 1.11 -31.81
CA SER A 461 -0.75 1.40 -33.22
C SER A 461 -1.88 2.19 -33.91
N SER A 462 -3.13 1.84 -33.61
CA SER A 462 -4.31 2.56 -34.11
C SER A 462 -4.37 4.00 -33.59
N ILE A 463 -3.96 4.24 -32.35
CA ILE A 463 -3.93 5.58 -31.76
C ILE A 463 -2.87 6.45 -32.41
N VAL A 464 -1.63 5.94 -32.55
CA VAL A 464 -0.51 6.71 -33.08
C VAL A 464 -0.44 6.72 -34.61
N LYS A 465 -1.32 5.96 -35.28
CA LYS A 465 -1.36 5.79 -36.74
C LYS A 465 0.01 5.38 -37.30
N ARG A 466 0.65 4.42 -36.64
CA ARG A 466 1.93 3.82 -37.02
C ARG A 466 1.90 2.32 -36.78
N ASN A 467 2.60 1.58 -37.62
CA ASN A 467 2.80 0.15 -37.46
C ASN A 467 3.95 -0.08 -36.48
N LEU A 468 3.62 -0.53 -35.27
CA LEU A 468 4.59 -0.85 -34.21
C LEU A 468 5.06 -2.31 -34.22
N ALA A 469 4.56 -3.14 -35.14
CA ALA A 469 4.95 -4.54 -35.23
C ALA A 469 6.48 -4.73 -35.38
N PRO A 470 7.19 -3.99 -36.26
CA PRO A 470 8.65 -4.11 -36.36
C PRO A 470 9.37 -3.78 -35.05
N PHE A 471 8.87 -2.79 -34.30
CA PHE A 471 9.43 -2.38 -33.01
C PHE A 471 9.27 -3.47 -31.94
N TRP A 472 8.07 -4.03 -31.82
CA TRP A 472 7.77 -5.14 -30.90
C TRP A 472 8.61 -6.39 -31.21
N ASN A 473 8.68 -6.76 -32.49
CA ASN A 473 9.48 -7.89 -32.95
C ASN A 473 10.97 -7.69 -32.69
N THR A 474 11.50 -6.47 -32.88
CA THR A 474 12.91 -6.15 -32.60
C THR A 474 13.23 -6.28 -31.12
N TRP A 475 12.33 -5.84 -30.24
CA TRP A 475 12.44 -6.06 -28.78
C TRP A 475 12.25 -7.53 -28.36
N GLY A 476 11.93 -8.43 -29.30
CA GLY A 476 11.70 -9.83 -29.00
C GLY A 476 10.39 -10.08 -28.23
N VAL A 477 9.45 -9.14 -28.24
CA VAL A 477 8.13 -9.28 -27.59
C VAL A 477 7.11 -9.79 -28.63
N PRO A 478 6.65 -11.05 -28.54
CA PRO A 478 5.98 -11.72 -29.65
C PRO A 478 4.54 -11.22 -29.84
N ILE A 479 4.16 -10.97 -31.08
CA ILE A 479 2.81 -10.66 -31.53
C ILE A 479 2.40 -11.65 -32.62
N SER A 480 1.11 -11.94 -32.78
CA SER A 480 0.69 -12.93 -33.78
C SER A 480 0.88 -12.46 -35.22
N ASP A 481 1.04 -13.40 -36.15
CA ASP A 481 1.15 -13.12 -37.59
C ASP A 481 -0.07 -12.36 -38.14
N SER A 482 -1.25 -12.65 -37.58
CA SER A 482 -2.48 -11.93 -37.90
C SER A 482 -2.35 -10.45 -37.59
N VAL A 483 -1.83 -10.10 -36.40
CA VAL A 483 -1.59 -8.71 -36.00
C VAL A 483 -0.50 -8.05 -36.83
N ASN A 484 0.60 -8.76 -37.13
CA ASN A 484 1.64 -8.25 -38.04
C ASN A 484 1.03 -7.83 -39.40
N LYS A 485 0.17 -8.68 -39.97
CA LYS A 485 -0.50 -8.41 -41.25
C LYS A 485 -1.51 -7.27 -41.12
N GLU A 486 -2.33 -7.26 -40.08
CA GLU A 486 -3.34 -6.23 -39.84
C GLU A 486 -2.70 -4.84 -39.73
N LEU A 487 -1.57 -4.72 -39.04
CA LEU A 487 -0.88 -3.44 -38.83
C LEU A 487 -0.13 -2.93 -40.06
N SER A 488 0.04 -3.74 -41.11
CA SER A 488 0.72 -3.33 -42.36
C SER A 488 0.04 -2.18 -43.09
N VAL A 489 -1.21 -1.86 -42.75
CA VAL A 489 -1.93 -0.70 -43.29
C VAL A 489 -1.36 0.65 -42.83
N TYR A 490 -0.61 0.66 -41.72
CA TYR A 490 0.01 1.87 -41.19
C TYR A 490 1.49 2.00 -41.61
N PRO A 491 2.02 3.22 -41.76
CA PRO A 491 3.45 3.43 -41.96
C PRO A 491 4.26 2.85 -40.79
N GLN A 492 5.35 2.13 -41.11
CA GLN A 492 6.25 1.56 -40.11
C GLN A 492 6.89 2.65 -39.24
N TRP A 493 7.13 2.32 -37.97
CA TRP A 493 7.84 3.19 -37.04
C TRP A 493 8.88 2.42 -36.23
N MET A 494 10.03 3.07 -36.03
CA MET A 494 11.10 2.67 -35.13
C MET A 494 11.66 3.93 -34.47
N PRO A 495 12.21 3.84 -33.24
CA PRO A 495 12.99 4.92 -32.67
C PRO A 495 14.22 5.24 -33.53
N TYR A 496 14.69 6.48 -33.47
CA TYR A 496 15.93 6.87 -34.15
C TYR A 496 17.14 6.11 -33.59
N ASN A 497 18.06 5.66 -34.46
CA ASN A 497 19.25 4.89 -34.11
C ASN A 497 18.96 3.62 -33.26
N PHE A 498 17.90 2.89 -33.61
CA PHE A 498 17.49 1.68 -32.89
C PHE A 498 17.46 0.44 -33.81
N PRO A 499 17.91 -0.74 -33.33
CA PRO A 499 18.57 -0.97 -32.04
C PRO A 499 19.93 -0.26 -31.99
N PRO A 500 20.38 0.21 -30.80
CA PRO A 500 21.65 0.89 -30.67
C PRO A 500 22.76 -0.06 -31.09
N GLN A 501 23.55 0.34 -32.08
CA GLN A 501 24.78 -0.35 -32.46
C GLN A 501 25.88 0.03 -31.46
N ASN A 502 26.87 -0.87 -31.29
CA ASN A 502 27.96 -0.68 -30.33
C ASN A 502 28.76 0.60 -30.59
#